data_AF-L0J8L8-F1
#
_entry.id   AF-L0J8L8-F1
#
_cell.length_a   1.000
_cell.length_b   1.000
_cell.length_c   1.000
_cell.angle_alpha   90.00
_cell.angle_beta   90.00
_cell.angle_gamma   90.00
#
_symmetry.space_group_name_H-M   'P 1'
#
loop_
_entity.id
_entity.type
_entity.pdbx_description
1 polymer ?
#
loop_
_entity_poly.entity_id
_entity_poly.type
_entity_poly.pdbx_seq_one_letter_code
_entity_poly.pdbx_strand_id
1 'polypeptide(L)'
;MTDDDRQRIDGIAEKNCWTVTPSSEFHGGQRPDGNEVVAYERFSTQILAEWTPQGGVASVVKNPHNRDEVRIQGAEGLLDLQTWLQERL
;
A
#
# COMPACT_ATOMS: atom_id res chain seq x y z
N MET A 1 -18.57 5.29 4.32
CA MET A 1 -17.33 6.01 4.72
C MET A 1 -16.17 5.02 4.70
N THR A 2 -15.88 4.42 3.54
CA THR A 2 -14.91 3.31 3.44
C THR A 2 -14.09 3.37 2.15
N ASP A 3 -14.64 3.90 1.04
CA ASP A 3 -13.85 4.25 -0.16
C ASP A 3 -12.95 5.49 0.05
N ASP A 4 -13.20 6.28 1.09
CA ASP A 4 -12.52 7.56 1.31
C ASP A 4 -11.03 7.39 1.63
N ASP A 5 -10.66 6.37 2.42
CA ASP A 5 -9.26 6.19 2.82
C ASP A 5 -8.39 5.71 1.67
N ARG A 6 -8.86 4.76 0.86
CA ARG A 6 -8.08 4.27 -0.27
C ARG A 6 -7.83 5.38 -1.29
N GLN A 7 -8.87 6.09 -1.69
CA GLN A 7 -8.74 7.21 -2.63
C GLN A 7 -7.83 8.31 -2.08
N ARG A 8 -7.93 8.60 -0.77
CA ARG A 8 -7.05 9.57 -0.10
C ARG A 8 -5.58 9.13 -0.13
N ILE A 9 -5.29 7.85 0.15
CA ILE A 9 -3.93 7.32 0.12
C ILE A 9 -3.37 7.34 -1.30
N ASP A 10 -4.14 6.92 -2.29
CA ASP A 10 -3.71 6.94 -3.69
C ASP A 10 -3.41 8.38 -4.15
N GLY A 11 -4.24 9.36 -3.77
CA GLY A 11 -3.97 10.78 -4.04
C GLY A 11 -2.71 11.32 -3.33
N ILE A 12 -2.39 10.82 -2.13
CA ILE A 12 -1.13 11.15 -1.44
C ILE A 12 0.06 10.53 -2.20
N ALA A 13 -0.07 9.29 -2.64
CA ALA A 13 0.97 8.59 -3.40
C ALA A 13 1.30 9.35 -4.69
N GLU A 14 0.30 9.65 -5.50
CA GLU A 14 0.46 10.38 -6.78
C GLU A 14 1.07 11.77 -6.56
N LYS A 15 0.59 12.52 -5.57
CA LYS A 15 1.13 13.85 -5.23
C LYS A 15 2.62 13.80 -4.86
N ASN A 16 3.08 12.69 -4.28
CA ASN A 16 4.47 12.49 -3.88
C ASN A 16 5.25 11.65 -4.90
N CYS A 17 4.78 11.58 -6.15
CA CYS A 17 5.44 10.93 -7.27
C CYS A 17 5.63 9.41 -7.10
N TRP A 18 4.72 8.75 -6.39
CA TRP A 18 4.62 7.30 -6.40
C TRP A 18 3.72 6.85 -7.56
N THR A 19 4.09 5.74 -8.19
CA THR A 19 3.23 5.02 -9.12
C THR A 19 2.34 4.07 -8.32
N VAL A 20 1.03 4.09 -8.58
CA VAL A 20 0.04 3.21 -7.93
C VAL A 20 -0.35 2.12 -8.91
N THR A 21 -0.13 0.85 -8.54
CA THR A 21 -0.41 -0.31 -9.37
C THR A 21 -1.39 -1.24 -8.63
N PRO A 22 -2.71 -1.08 -8.84
CA PRO A 22 -3.72 -1.90 -8.19
C PRO A 22 -3.81 -3.31 -8.80
N SER A 23 -4.19 -4.30 -7.98
CA SER A 23 -4.57 -5.65 -8.43
C SER A 23 -3.58 -6.35 -9.39
N SER A 24 -2.29 -6.02 -9.33
CA SER A 24 -1.31 -6.63 -10.23
C SER A 24 -0.99 -8.06 -9.81
N GLU A 25 -1.06 -9.01 -10.74
CA GLU A 25 -0.66 -10.41 -10.48
C GLU A 25 0.80 -10.52 -9.99
N PHE A 26 1.67 -9.61 -10.43
CA PHE A 26 3.07 -9.55 -9.99
C PHE A 26 3.22 -9.15 -8.51
N HIS A 27 2.23 -8.47 -7.96
CA HIS A 27 2.23 -7.95 -6.58
C HIS A 27 1.29 -8.71 -5.65
N GLY A 28 0.63 -9.77 -6.15
CA GLY A 28 -0.27 -10.63 -5.37
C GLY A 28 -1.75 -10.49 -5.75
N GLY A 29 -2.10 -9.51 -6.59
CA GLY A 29 -3.42 -9.35 -7.21
C GLY A 29 -4.58 -9.27 -6.22
N GLN A 30 -5.73 -9.72 -6.68
CA GLN A 30 -6.91 -9.92 -5.85
C GLN A 30 -6.81 -11.27 -5.12
N ARG A 31 -7.02 -11.26 -3.80
CA ARG A 31 -7.02 -12.45 -2.95
C ARG A 31 -8.39 -13.14 -2.96
N PRO A 32 -8.45 -14.47 -2.69
CA PRO A 32 -9.72 -15.21 -2.64
C PRO A 32 -10.72 -14.72 -1.59
N ASP A 33 -10.25 -14.06 -0.52
CA ASP A 33 -11.09 -13.47 0.53
C ASP A 33 -11.64 -12.08 0.16
N GLY A 34 -11.30 -11.57 -1.03
CA GLY A 34 -11.73 -10.28 -1.51
C GLY A 34 -10.77 -9.14 -1.16
N ASN A 35 -9.64 -9.40 -0.50
CA ASN A 35 -8.63 -8.36 -0.33
C ASN A 35 -7.93 -8.04 -1.66
N GLU A 36 -7.55 -6.78 -1.84
CA GLU A 36 -6.77 -6.32 -2.99
C GLU A 36 -5.35 -5.96 -2.55
N VAL A 37 -4.33 -6.51 -3.19
CA VAL A 37 -2.95 -6.01 -3.01
C VAL A 37 -2.65 -4.90 -4.01
N VAL A 38 -2.19 -3.77 -3.49
CA VAL A 38 -1.81 -2.59 -4.29
C VAL A 38 -0.37 -2.22 -4.02
N ALA A 39 0.37 -2.08 -5.11
CA ALA A 39 1.76 -1.65 -5.06
C ALA A 39 1.85 -0.13 -5.22
N TYR A 40 2.67 0.48 -4.37
CA TYR A 40 3.12 1.85 -4.48
C TYR A 40 4.62 1.82 -4.74
N GLU A 41 5.05 2.38 -5.87
CA GLU A 41 6.43 2.25 -6.34
C GLU A 41 7.03 3.63 -6.61
N ARG A 42 8.24 3.87 -6.09
CA ARG A 42 8.97 5.12 -6.29
C ARG A 42 10.48 4.90 -6.22
N PHE A 43 11.16 5.15 -7.35
CA PHE A 43 12.57 4.81 -7.55
C PHE A 43 12.89 3.37 -7.16
N SER A 44 13.71 3.14 -6.13
CA SER A 44 14.09 1.82 -5.62
C SER A 44 13.25 1.35 -4.43
N THR A 45 12.16 2.05 -4.11
CA THR A 45 11.28 1.72 -2.98
C THR A 45 9.96 1.16 -3.50
N GLN A 46 9.52 0.05 -2.91
CA GLN A 46 8.21 -0.55 -3.17
C GLN A 46 7.47 -0.72 -1.85
N ILE A 47 6.19 -0.36 -1.82
CA ILE A 47 5.30 -0.63 -0.69
C ILE A 47 4.11 -1.43 -1.22
N LEU A 48 3.81 -2.57 -0.62
CA LEU A 48 2.62 -3.36 -0.91
C LEU A 48 1.62 -3.15 0.22
N ALA A 49 0.41 -2.71 -0.09
CA ALA A 49 -0.68 -2.60 0.86
C ALA A 49 -1.81 -3.56 0.47
N GLU A 50 -2.23 -4.38 1.42
CA GLU A 50 -3.39 -5.26 1.28
C GLU A 50 -4.62 -4.56 1.84
N TRP A 51 -5.56 -4.25 0.96
CA TRP A 51 -6.80 -3.55 1.27
C TRP A 51 -7.95 -4.54 1.39
N THR A 52 -8.71 -4.41 2.47
CA THR A 52 -9.95 -5.16 2.69
C THR A 52 -11.07 -4.63 1.79
N PRO A 53 -12.11 -5.43 1.49
CA PRO A 53 -13.30 -4.97 0.79
C PRO A 53 -14.01 -3.78 1.47
N GLN A 54 -13.79 -3.61 2.78
CA GLN A 54 -14.36 -2.52 3.58
C GLN A 54 -13.46 -1.27 3.59
N GLY A 55 -12.42 -1.20 2.75
CA GLY A 55 -11.55 -0.02 2.63
C GLY A 55 -10.56 0.18 3.78
N GLY A 56 -10.44 -0.79 4.68
CA GLY A 56 -9.36 -0.83 5.68
C GLY A 56 -8.10 -1.49 5.14
N VAL A 57 -6.96 -1.24 5.77
CA VAL A 57 -5.68 -1.88 5.45
C VAL A 57 -5.47 -3.10 6.35
N ALA A 58 -5.37 -4.28 5.75
CA ALA A 58 -5.11 -5.53 6.47
C ALA A 58 -3.61 -5.71 6.77
N SER A 59 -2.75 -5.36 5.81
CA SER A 59 -1.30 -5.42 5.97
C SER A 59 -0.59 -4.42 5.05
N VAL A 60 0.60 -3.98 5.46
CA VAL A 60 1.51 -3.19 4.61
C VAL A 60 2.92 -3.71 4.72
N VAL A 61 3.65 -3.69 3.60
CA VAL A 61 5.01 -4.19 3.49
C VAL A 61 5.84 -3.19 2.70
N LYS A 62 6.85 -2.58 3.32
CA LYS A 62 7.86 -1.76 2.63
C LYS A 62 9.05 -2.63 2.24
N ASN A 63 9.55 -2.42 1.04
CA ASN A 63 10.71 -3.09 0.43
C ASN A 63 10.66 -4.62 0.57
N PRO A 64 9.57 -5.27 0.09
CA PRO A 64 9.44 -6.72 0.19
C PRO A 64 10.64 -7.44 -0.42
N HIS A 65 11.09 -8.50 0.26
CA HIS A 65 12.23 -9.34 -0.10
C HIS A 65 13.61 -8.65 -0.08
N ASN A 66 13.71 -7.43 0.44
CA ASN A 66 14.98 -6.74 0.68
C ASN A 66 15.43 -6.84 2.14
N ARG A 67 16.68 -6.46 2.41
CA ARG A 67 17.26 -6.51 3.78
C ARG A 67 16.60 -5.52 4.75
N ASP A 68 16.00 -4.48 4.22
CA ASP A 68 15.30 -3.39 4.91
C ASP A 68 13.78 -3.56 4.86
N GLU A 69 13.28 -4.78 4.63
CA GLU A 69 11.86 -5.08 4.64
C GLU A 69 11.22 -4.73 6.00
N VAL A 70 10.10 -4.01 5.96
CA VAL A 70 9.28 -3.69 7.14
C VAL A 70 7.85 -4.16 6.89
N ARG A 71 7.28 -4.94 7.81
CA ARG A 71 5.90 -5.45 7.74
C ARG A 71 5.08 -4.97 8.92
N ILE A 72 3.87 -4.49 8.65
CA ILE A 72 2.91 -4.04 9.66
C ILE A 72 1.56 -4.68 9.34
N GLN A 73 0.86 -5.16 10.37
CA GLN A 73 -0.45 -5.80 10.27
C GLN A 73 -1.52 -4.99 10.99
N GLY A 74 -2.74 -5.01 10.45
CA GLY A 74 -3.89 -4.35 11.05
C GLY A 74 -3.91 -2.84 10.87
N ALA A 75 -4.76 -2.18 11.67
CA ALA A 75 -5.15 -0.78 11.47
C ALA A 75 -3.99 0.23 11.53
N GLU A 76 -2.90 -0.10 12.24
CA GLU A 76 -1.69 0.74 12.29
C GLU A 76 -1.05 0.90 10.91
N GLY A 77 -1.18 -0.11 10.04
CA GLY A 77 -0.60 -0.10 8.70
C GLY A 77 -1.08 1.06 7.82
N LEU A 78 -2.28 1.60 8.05
CA LEU A 78 -2.77 2.76 7.29
C LEU A 78 -1.97 4.04 7.60
N LEU A 79 -1.60 4.26 8.86
CA LEU A 79 -0.85 5.43 9.26
C LEU A 79 0.59 5.35 8.72
N ASP A 80 1.25 4.21 8.89
CA ASP A 80 2.60 3.99 8.38
C ASP A 80 2.68 4.07 6.85
N LEU A 81 1.70 3.48 6.16
CA LEU A 81 1.58 3.62 4.71
C LEU A 81 1.53 5.09 4.30
N GLN A 82 0.66 5.87 4.94
CA GLN A 82 0.58 7.30 4.67
C GLN A 82 1.91 8.01 4.94
N THR A 83 2.56 7.72 6.07
CA THR A 83 3.85 8.33 6.43
C THR A 83 4.92 8.00 5.39
N TRP A 84 5.07 6.74 5.00
CA TRP A 84 6.06 6.32 4.00
C TRP A 84 5.84 6.94 2.64
N LEU A 85 4.58 7.04 2.19
CA LEU A 85 4.26 7.70 0.91
C LEU A 85 4.60 9.19 0.90
N GLN A 86 4.69 9.82 2.07
CA GLN A 86 5.05 11.23 2.24
C GLN A 86 6.54 11.44 2.55
N GLU A 87 7.33 10.36 2.72
CA GLU A 87 8.76 10.47 2.99
C GLU A 87 9.49 11.19 1.84
N ARG A 88 10.40 12.09 2.23
CA ARG A 88 11.36 12.68 1.31
C ARG A 88 12.50 11.69 1.13
N LEU A 89 12.85 11.44 -0.13
CA LEU A 89 14.01 10.65 -0.52
C LEU A 89 15.28 11.49 -0.48
#